data_AF-A0A561SER2-F1
#
_entry.id   AF-A0A561SER2-F1
#
_cell.length_a   1.000
_cell.length_b   1.000
_cell.length_c   1.000
_cell.angle_alpha   90.00
_cell.angle_beta   90.00
_cell.angle_gamma   90.00
#
_symmetry.space_group_name_H-M   'P 1'
#
loop_
_entity.id
_entity.type
_entity.pdbx_description
1 polymer ?
#
loop_
_entity_poly.entity_id
_entity_poly.type
_entity_poly.pdbx_seq_one_letter_code
_entity_poly.pdbx_strand_id
1 'polypeptide(L)'
;MSESWPGLAGDGAELAALGLLRIAADGLATGGARGGGARAGRGQDGQEQDRREQDWRCRAEEYLKAWSGDGPQAAEAAAVAVALALATRQAALVMELHHGDADGARAWLGERSAAAGEGARSAGEARPVVPVVMAMVWFGIDAIAASAPGPSAVCVLDPERALRVVERCEAFLRRAEDHSALVLSAAETTAAVLARRTGRGRRQLRAWLDAQADGLLRAPGDADRSGHDTPWWVPEHPGGIR
;
A
#
# COMPACT_ATOMS: atom_id res chain seq x y z
N MET A 1 -8.82 -29.70 3.22
CA MET A 1 -7.49 -29.69 2.59
C MET A 1 -7.11 -28.23 2.44
N SER A 2 -6.25 -27.72 3.32
CA SER A 2 -5.79 -26.33 3.27
C SER A 2 -4.79 -26.20 2.13
N GLU A 3 -5.17 -25.53 1.04
CA GLU A 3 -4.21 -24.99 0.10
C GLU A 3 -3.49 -23.84 0.81
N SER A 4 -2.31 -24.15 1.36
CA SER A 4 -1.37 -23.15 1.80
C SER A 4 -0.94 -22.35 0.59
N TRP A 5 -1.37 -21.09 0.49
CA TRP A 5 -0.94 -20.15 -0.54
C TRP A 5 0.59 -20.03 -0.53
N PRO A 6 1.31 -20.69 -1.46
CA PRO A 6 2.76 -20.70 -1.44
C PRO A 6 3.22 -19.40 -2.11
N GLY A 7 3.59 -18.40 -1.32
CA GLY A 7 4.18 -17.15 -1.82
C GLY A 7 3.55 -15.85 -1.32
N LEU A 8 2.45 -15.89 -0.55
CA LEU A 8 1.82 -14.67 0.01
C LEU A 8 2.53 -14.09 1.24
N ALA A 9 3.42 -14.87 1.87
CA ALA A 9 4.19 -14.45 3.04
C ALA A 9 5.68 -14.41 2.66
N GLY A 10 6.18 -13.23 2.31
CA GLY A 10 7.59 -13.07 2.01
C GLY A 10 8.00 -11.64 1.69
N ASP A 11 9.31 -11.39 1.83
CA ASP A 11 9.99 -10.14 1.47
C ASP A 11 9.59 -9.63 0.08
N GLY A 12 9.20 -10.53 -0.83
CA GLY A 12 8.77 -10.21 -2.20
C GLY A 12 7.57 -9.26 -2.28
N ALA A 13 6.49 -9.55 -1.55
CA ALA A 13 5.28 -8.72 -1.56
C ALA A 13 5.51 -7.37 -0.86
N GLU A 14 6.32 -7.36 0.20
CA GLU A 14 6.75 -6.13 0.88
C GLU A 14 7.60 -5.24 -0.05
N LEU A 15 8.52 -5.84 -0.82
CA LEU A 15 9.34 -5.11 -1.78
C LEU A 15 8.50 -4.58 -2.95
N ALA A 16 7.52 -5.35 -3.45
CA ALA A 16 6.55 -4.87 -4.42
C ALA A 16 5.70 -3.71 -3.88
N ALA A 17 5.24 -3.81 -2.63
CA ALA A 17 4.52 -2.73 -1.95
C ALA A 17 5.39 -1.46 -1.83
N LEU A 18 6.68 -1.59 -1.50
CA LEU A 18 7.62 -0.45 -1.48
C LEU A 18 7.82 0.18 -2.87
N GLY A 19 7.93 -0.64 -3.92
CA GLY A 19 8.00 -0.17 -5.31
C GLY A 19 6.76 0.64 -5.72
N LEU A 20 5.57 0.13 -5.41
CA LEU A 20 4.30 0.83 -5.65
C LEU A 20 4.19 2.11 -4.82
N LEU A 21 4.64 2.10 -3.57
CA LEU A 21 4.66 3.30 -2.72
C LEU A 21 5.56 4.39 -3.28
N ARG A 22 6.69 4.02 -3.88
CA ARG A 22 7.59 4.96 -4.57
C ARG A 22 6.89 5.60 -5.77
N ILE A 23 6.25 4.79 -6.63
CA ILE A 23 5.50 5.27 -7.80
C ILE A 23 4.36 6.21 -7.36
N ALA A 24 3.55 5.78 -6.38
CA ALA A 24 2.43 6.56 -5.86
C ALA A 24 2.89 7.86 -5.19
N ALA A 25 3.96 7.83 -4.39
CA ALA A 25 4.48 9.02 -3.74
C ALA A 25 5.08 10.03 -4.71
N ASP A 26 5.72 9.56 -5.80
CA ASP A 26 6.18 10.43 -6.87
C ASP A 26 5.02 11.14 -7.56
N GLY A 27 3.90 10.44 -7.79
CA GLY A 27 2.66 11.04 -8.30
C GLY A 27 2.06 12.07 -7.34
N LEU A 28 1.90 11.69 -6.05
CA LEU A 28 1.26 12.52 -5.03
C LEU A 28 2.06 13.78 -4.66
N ALA A 29 3.39 13.71 -4.61
CA ALA A 29 4.19 14.86 -4.21
C ALA A 29 4.24 15.99 -5.27
N THR A 30 3.61 15.78 -6.43
CA THR A 30 3.45 16.77 -7.51
C THR A 30 2.04 17.36 -7.54
N GLY A 31 1.08 16.72 -6.88
CA GLY A 31 -0.28 17.22 -6.70
C GLY A 31 -0.47 17.63 -5.25
N GLY A 32 -0.47 18.93 -4.97
CA GLY A 32 -0.71 19.46 -3.63
C GLY A 32 -1.90 18.76 -2.97
N ALA A 33 -1.67 18.20 -1.79
CA ALA A 33 -2.64 17.41 -1.03
C ALA A 33 -4.05 18.03 -1.03
N ARG A 34 -5.05 17.29 -1.52
CA ARG A 34 -6.43 17.52 -1.10
C ARG A 34 -6.86 16.41 -0.15
N GLY A 35 -7.01 16.79 1.11
CA GLY A 35 -8.09 16.26 1.93
C GLY A 35 -9.41 16.59 1.27
N GLY A 36 -10.38 15.68 1.43
CA GLY A 36 -11.70 15.75 0.82
C GLY A 36 -12.36 17.12 0.91
N GLY A 37 -13.06 17.47 -0.16
CA GLY A 37 -13.79 18.73 -0.26
C GLY A 37 -13.83 19.21 -1.70
N ALA A 38 -15.01 19.10 -2.29
CA ALA A 38 -15.34 19.60 -3.62
C ALA A 38 -14.73 20.97 -3.94
N ARG A 39 -14.26 21.14 -5.20
CA ARG A 39 -14.32 22.39 -5.99
C ARG A 39 -13.64 22.13 -7.34
N ALA A 40 -14.38 22.13 -8.45
CA ALA A 40 -14.97 23.33 -9.06
C ALA A 40 -13.89 24.39 -9.32
N GLY A 41 -13.06 24.08 -10.32
CA GLY A 41 -11.99 24.90 -10.85
C GLY A 41 -11.42 24.17 -12.06
N ARG A 42 -12.21 24.03 -13.13
CA ARG A 42 -11.76 23.46 -14.41
C ARG A 42 -10.84 24.47 -15.11
N GLY A 43 -9.65 24.67 -14.55
CA GLY A 43 -8.52 25.38 -15.16
C GLY A 43 -7.46 24.39 -15.66
N GLN A 44 -6.40 24.90 -16.29
CA GLN A 44 -5.25 24.11 -16.74
C GLN A 44 -4.64 23.26 -15.61
N ASP A 45 -4.66 23.76 -14.38
CA ASP A 45 -4.16 23.07 -13.18
C ASP A 45 -4.91 21.75 -12.89
N GLY A 46 -6.22 21.70 -13.17
CA GLY A 46 -7.02 20.49 -12.97
C GLY A 46 -6.69 19.41 -14.01
N GLN A 47 -6.51 19.80 -15.27
CA GLN A 47 -6.13 18.87 -16.33
C GLN A 47 -4.71 18.32 -16.15
N GLU A 48 -3.79 19.14 -15.65
CA GLU A 48 -2.44 18.70 -15.36
C GLU A 48 -2.39 17.75 -14.15
N GLN A 49 -3.25 17.96 -13.16
CA GLN A 49 -3.39 17.04 -12.03
C GLN A 49 -3.99 15.70 -12.44
N ASP A 50 -5.08 15.69 -13.23
CA ASP A 50 -5.71 14.46 -13.73
C ASP A 50 -4.73 13.62 -14.57
N ARG A 51 -3.95 14.28 -15.45
CA ARG A 51 -2.92 13.60 -16.25
C ARG A 51 -1.83 12.98 -15.40
N ARG A 52 -1.38 13.67 -14.35
CA ARG A 52 -0.35 13.14 -13.43
C ARG A 52 -0.89 11.98 -12.60
N GLU A 53 -2.15 12.07 -12.17
CA GLU A 53 -2.83 10.96 -11.48
C GLU A 53 -2.90 9.72 -12.38
N GLN A 54 -3.28 9.91 -13.63
CA GLN A 54 -3.34 8.82 -14.60
C GLN A 54 -1.95 8.25 -14.93
N ASP A 55 -0.92 9.09 -15.07
CA ASP A 55 0.45 8.67 -15.37
C ASP A 55 1.02 7.75 -14.29
N TRP A 56 0.94 8.12 -13.01
CA TRP A 56 1.47 7.25 -11.95
C TRP A 56 0.66 5.95 -11.82
N ARG A 57 -0.66 6.00 -12.02
CA ARG A 57 -1.50 4.79 -12.00
C ARG A 57 -1.13 3.83 -13.12
N CYS A 58 -0.96 4.30 -14.36
CA CYS A 58 -0.50 3.46 -15.47
C CYS A 58 0.85 2.80 -15.16
N ARG A 59 1.82 3.56 -14.63
CA ARG A 59 3.12 3.02 -14.23
C ARG A 59 3.03 1.99 -13.11
N ALA A 60 2.14 2.21 -12.14
CA ALA A 60 1.92 1.29 -11.04
C ALA A 60 1.22 0.00 -11.50
N GLU A 61 0.29 0.08 -12.44
CA GLU A 61 -0.34 -1.08 -13.08
C GLU A 61 0.67 -1.90 -13.90
N GLU A 62 1.51 -1.25 -14.70
CA GLU A 62 2.58 -1.92 -15.44
C GLU A 62 3.56 -2.62 -14.50
N TYR A 63 3.93 -1.96 -13.41
CA TYR A 63 4.78 -2.54 -12.36
C TYR A 63 4.12 -3.75 -11.70
N LEU A 64 2.86 -3.63 -11.28
CA LEU A 64 2.12 -4.73 -10.67
C LEU A 64 2.01 -5.91 -11.63
N LYS A 65 1.69 -5.65 -12.90
CA LYS A 65 1.57 -6.66 -13.95
C LYS A 65 2.88 -7.41 -14.18
N ALA A 66 4.00 -6.69 -14.24
CA ALA A 66 5.33 -7.28 -14.38
C ALA A 66 5.69 -8.17 -13.19
N TRP A 67 5.24 -7.80 -11.98
CA TRP A 67 5.52 -8.55 -10.76
C TRP A 67 4.59 -9.77 -10.56
N SER A 68 3.34 -9.69 -11.01
CA SER A 68 2.31 -10.72 -10.77
C SER A 68 2.53 -12.08 -11.45
N GLY A 69 3.49 -12.18 -12.39
CA GLY A 69 3.72 -13.39 -13.18
C GLY A 69 2.59 -13.70 -14.19
N ASP A 70 2.67 -14.87 -14.80
CA ASP A 70 1.75 -15.27 -15.88
C ASP A 70 0.49 -15.97 -15.36
N GLY A 71 -0.67 -15.41 -15.70
CA GLY A 71 -1.97 -16.04 -15.51
C GLY A 71 -2.88 -15.36 -14.48
N PRO A 72 -4.22 -15.48 -14.62
CA PRO A 72 -5.18 -14.71 -13.82
C PRO A 72 -5.15 -15.06 -12.33
N GLN A 73 -4.97 -16.34 -11.98
CA GLN A 73 -4.93 -16.78 -10.59
C GLN A 73 -3.65 -16.32 -9.87
N ALA A 74 -2.50 -16.34 -10.57
CA ALA A 74 -1.25 -15.82 -10.04
C ALA A 74 -1.33 -14.31 -9.81
N ALA A 75 -1.94 -13.57 -10.74
CA ALA A 75 -2.15 -12.14 -10.62
C ALA A 75 -3.09 -11.74 -9.48
N GLU A 76 -4.16 -12.50 -9.27
CA GLU A 76 -5.06 -12.31 -8.13
C GLU A 76 -4.32 -12.52 -6.79
N ALA A 77 -3.62 -13.65 -6.66
CA ALA A 77 -2.81 -13.96 -5.48
C ALA A 77 -1.79 -12.84 -5.20
N ALA A 78 -1.03 -12.45 -6.23
CA ALA A 78 -0.04 -11.38 -6.14
C ALA A 78 -0.66 -10.06 -5.66
N ALA A 79 -1.76 -9.64 -6.27
CA ALA A 79 -2.45 -8.41 -5.90
C ALA A 79 -2.98 -8.45 -4.47
N VAL A 80 -3.54 -9.59 -4.02
CA VAL A 80 -3.96 -9.79 -2.63
C VAL A 80 -2.80 -9.65 -1.66
N ALA A 81 -1.67 -10.30 -1.91
CA ALA A 81 -0.47 -10.20 -1.06
C ALA A 81 0.02 -8.75 -0.94
N VAL A 82 0.11 -8.06 -2.07
CA VAL A 82 0.60 -6.68 -2.12
C VAL A 82 -0.38 -5.72 -1.42
N ALA A 83 -1.69 -5.88 -1.63
CA ALA A 83 -2.70 -5.09 -0.94
C ALA A 83 -2.63 -5.27 0.59
N LEU A 84 -2.39 -6.50 1.06
CA LEU A 84 -2.21 -6.80 2.48
C LEU A 84 -0.93 -6.21 3.06
N ALA A 85 0.19 -6.28 2.33
CA ALA A 85 1.45 -5.64 2.72
C ALA A 85 1.29 -4.11 2.83
N LEU A 86 0.63 -3.49 1.85
CA LEU A 86 0.31 -2.06 1.86
C LEU A 86 -0.60 -1.69 3.04
N ALA A 87 -1.69 -2.42 3.25
CA ALA A 87 -2.62 -2.15 4.36
C ALA A 87 -1.95 -2.33 5.74
N THR A 88 -1.10 -3.33 5.89
CA THR A 88 -0.30 -3.57 7.09
C THR A 88 0.66 -2.43 7.36
N ARG A 89 1.40 -2.00 6.34
CA ARG A 89 2.31 -0.86 6.43
C ARG A 89 1.58 0.44 6.73
N GLN A 90 0.41 0.63 6.14
CA GLN A 90 -0.45 1.77 6.46
C GLN A 90 -0.91 1.73 7.92
N ALA A 91 -1.33 0.57 8.43
CA ALA A 91 -1.72 0.43 9.83
C ALA A 91 -0.58 0.80 10.77
N ALA A 92 0.64 0.32 10.49
CA ALA A 92 1.85 0.69 11.23
C ALA A 92 2.10 2.22 11.20
N LEU A 93 2.05 2.84 10.02
CA LEU A 93 2.25 4.27 9.87
C LEU A 93 1.17 5.11 10.58
N VAL A 94 -0.09 4.66 10.56
CA VAL A 94 -1.18 5.32 11.28
C VAL A 94 -0.97 5.17 12.79
N MET A 95 -0.61 4.00 13.28
CA MET A 95 -0.28 3.80 14.69
C MET A 95 0.88 4.68 15.14
N GLU A 96 1.93 4.83 14.32
CA GLU A 96 3.03 5.76 14.60
C GLU A 96 2.60 7.22 14.62
N LEU A 97 1.77 7.66 13.67
CA LEU A 97 1.23 9.02 13.63
C LEU A 97 0.41 9.36 14.88
N HIS A 98 -0.21 8.35 15.48
CA HIS A 98 -1.00 8.44 16.70
C HIS A 98 -0.23 8.00 17.95
N HIS A 99 1.09 7.86 17.87
CA HIS A 99 1.95 7.51 19.02
C HIS A 99 1.53 6.22 19.75
N GLY A 100 0.96 5.26 19.02
CA GLY A 100 0.44 3.99 19.57
C GLY A 100 -1.00 4.06 20.09
N ASP A 101 -1.68 5.21 20.03
CA ASP A 101 -3.09 5.34 20.38
C ASP A 101 -3.99 4.66 19.33
N ALA A 102 -4.41 3.43 19.63
CA ALA A 102 -5.25 2.63 18.75
C ALA A 102 -6.65 3.25 18.55
N ASP A 103 -7.22 3.89 19.57
CA ASP A 103 -8.55 4.47 19.47
C ASP A 103 -8.53 5.75 18.64
N GLY A 104 -7.51 6.59 18.83
CA GLY A 104 -7.25 7.74 17.96
C GLY A 104 -6.99 7.34 16.51
N ALA A 105 -6.21 6.29 16.29
CA ALA A 105 -5.94 5.73 14.96
C ALA A 105 -7.22 5.23 14.26
N ARG A 106 -8.07 4.49 14.99
CA ARG A 106 -9.37 3.99 14.49
C ARG A 106 -10.34 5.14 14.17
N ALA A 107 -10.45 6.13 15.05
CA ALA A 107 -11.31 7.29 14.81
C ALA A 107 -10.90 8.04 13.53
N TRP A 108 -9.60 8.30 13.37
CA TRP A 108 -9.02 8.94 12.19
C TRP A 108 -9.27 8.15 10.89
N LEU A 109 -9.23 6.82 10.98
CA LEU A 109 -9.49 5.91 9.86
C LEU A 109 -10.99 5.88 9.52
N GLY A 110 -11.85 5.85 10.53
CA GLY A 110 -13.30 5.89 10.40
C GLY A 110 -13.79 7.16 9.69
N GLU A 111 -13.27 8.33 10.05
CA GLU A 111 -13.57 9.59 9.38
C GLU A 111 -13.22 9.56 7.88
N ARG A 112 -12.06 8.99 7.54
CA ARG A 112 -11.62 8.86 6.15
C ARG A 112 -12.43 7.86 5.36
N SER A 113 -12.75 6.73 5.97
CA SER A 113 -13.60 5.70 5.36
C SER A 113 -14.99 6.28 5.08
N ALA A 114 -15.58 7.02 6.03
CA ALA A 114 -16.86 7.70 5.84
C ALA A 114 -16.80 8.76 4.72
N ALA A 115 -15.76 9.58 4.70
CA ALA A 115 -15.56 10.59 3.64
C ALA A 115 -15.38 9.95 2.26
N ALA A 116 -14.61 8.86 2.16
CA ALA A 116 -14.43 8.12 0.92
C ALA A 116 -15.73 7.45 0.46
N GLY A 117 -16.50 6.87 1.39
CA GLY A 117 -17.81 6.28 1.08
C GLY A 117 -18.86 7.31 0.64
N GLU A 118 -18.83 8.53 1.18
CA GLU A 118 -19.63 9.64 0.66
C GLU A 118 -19.18 10.06 -0.75
N GLY A 119 -17.87 10.23 -0.95
CA GLY A 119 -17.31 10.57 -2.26
C GLY A 119 -17.70 9.57 -3.34
N ALA A 120 -17.57 8.27 -3.05
CA ALA A 120 -17.97 7.20 -3.95
C ALA A 120 -19.48 7.19 -4.25
N ARG A 121 -20.33 7.38 -3.24
CA ARG A 121 -21.79 7.48 -3.45
C ARG A 121 -22.14 8.67 -4.33
N SER A 122 -21.51 9.82 -4.10
CA SER A 122 -21.67 11.02 -4.93
C SER A 122 -21.18 10.81 -6.37
N ALA A 123 -20.16 9.98 -6.59
CA ALA A 123 -19.64 9.62 -7.90
C ALA A 123 -20.41 8.48 -8.60
N GLY A 124 -21.38 7.85 -7.92
CA GLY A 124 -22.13 6.71 -8.45
C GLY A 124 -21.33 5.41 -8.51
N GLU A 125 -20.27 5.28 -7.72
CA GLU A 125 -19.47 4.06 -7.65
C GLU A 125 -20.24 2.95 -6.96
N ALA A 126 -20.58 1.89 -7.69
CA ALA A 126 -21.33 0.77 -7.15
C ALA A 126 -20.53 -0.06 -6.14
N ARG A 127 -19.20 -0.05 -6.22
CA ARG A 127 -18.30 -0.90 -5.42
C ARG A 127 -17.04 -0.12 -5.03
N PRO A 128 -17.12 0.72 -3.99
CA PRO A 128 -16.00 1.58 -3.62
C PRO A 128 -14.86 0.77 -3.01
N VAL A 129 -13.68 0.89 -3.61
CA VAL A 129 -12.48 0.14 -3.22
C VAL A 129 -11.80 0.74 -1.98
N VAL A 130 -11.81 2.07 -1.82
CA VAL A 130 -11.15 2.74 -0.69
C VAL A 130 -11.71 2.30 0.66
N PRO A 131 -13.04 2.20 0.89
CA PRO A 131 -13.57 1.64 2.13
C PRO A 131 -13.10 0.21 2.43
N VAL A 132 -12.89 -0.62 1.39
CA VAL A 132 -12.34 -1.98 1.55
C VAL A 132 -10.90 -1.92 2.05
N VAL A 133 -10.05 -1.08 1.44
CA VAL A 133 -8.68 -0.84 1.92
C VAL A 133 -8.69 -0.37 3.38
N MET A 134 -9.55 0.59 3.73
CA MET A 134 -9.63 1.11 5.10
C MET A 134 -10.06 0.02 6.09
N ALA A 135 -10.94 -0.91 5.71
CA ALA A 135 -11.27 -2.05 6.55
C ALA A 135 -10.07 -2.98 6.78
N MET A 136 -9.24 -3.23 5.75
CA MET A 136 -8.01 -4.02 5.91
C MET A 136 -7.03 -3.34 6.89
N VAL A 137 -6.86 -2.02 6.77
CA VAL A 137 -6.02 -1.22 7.68
C VAL A 137 -6.54 -1.27 9.12
N TRP A 138 -7.86 -1.25 9.31
CA TRP A 138 -8.47 -1.39 10.63
C TRP A 138 -8.07 -2.70 11.31
N PHE A 139 -8.14 -3.82 10.59
CA PHE A 139 -7.70 -5.11 11.12
C PHE A 139 -6.20 -5.14 11.41
N GLY A 140 -5.39 -4.44 10.62
CA GLY A 140 -3.98 -4.23 10.91
C GLY A 140 -3.75 -3.47 12.22
N ILE A 141 -4.51 -2.40 12.47
CA ILE A 141 -4.46 -1.64 13.73
C ILE A 141 -4.84 -2.53 14.92
N ASP A 142 -5.92 -3.31 14.79
CA ASP A 142 -6.34 -4.25 15.84
C ASP A 142 -5.26 -5.29 16.15
N ALA A 143 -4.59 -5.82 15.11
CA ALA A 143 -3.50 -6.77 15.27
C ALA A 143 -2.29 -6.14 15.97
N ILE A 144 -1.92 -4.91 15.62
CA ILE A 144 -0.82 -4.17 16.27
C ILE A 144 -1.18 -3.88 17.73
N ALA A 145 -2.38 -3.36 18.00
CA ALA A 145 -2.82 -2.98 19.35
C ALA A 145 -2.94 -4.16 20.32
N ALA A 146 -3.27 -5.36 19.82
CA ALA A 146 -3.31 -6.59 20.61
C ALA A 146 -1.91 -7.12 20.99
N SER A 147 -0.85 -6.50 20.48
CA SER A 147 0.53 -6.92 20.71
C SER A 147 1.11 -6.26 21.95
N ALA A 148 1.84 -7.02 22.79
CA ALA A 148 2.58 -6.44 23.90
C ALA A 148 3.56 -5.36 23.39
N PRO A 149 3.73 -4.23 24.09
CA PRO A 149 4.62 -3.16 23.67
C PRO A 149 6.06 -3.68 23.58
N GLY A 150 6.55 -3.85 22.35
CA GLY A 150 7.92 -4.24 22.04
C GLY A 150 8.62 -3.10 21.28
N PRO A 151 9.93 -2.91 21.46
CA PRO A 151 10.66 -1.86 20.77
C PRO A 151 10.97 -2.29 19.33
N SER A 152 10.30 -1.72 18.33
CA SER A 152 10.95 -1.43 17.04
C SER A 152 10.12 -0.52 16.15
N ALA A 153 10.80 0.47 15.57
CA ALA A 153 10.32 1.46 14.61
C ALA A 153 10.15 0.92 13.18
N VAL A 154 9.93 -0.39 13.04
CA VAL A 154 9.57 -1.07 11.79
C VAL A 154 8.53 -2.11 12.15
N CYS A 155 7.25 -1.72 12.14
CA CYS A 155 6.14 -2.64 12.40
C CYS A 155 5.90 -3.54 11.17
N VAL A 156 6.78 -4.51 10.97
CA VAL A 156 6.44 -5.70 10.19
C VAL A 156 5.56 -6.54 11.11
N LEU A 157 4.29 -6.76 10.74
CA LEU A 157 3.46 -7.72 11.45
C LEU A 157 4.17 -9.09 11.39
N ASP A 158 4.26 -9.78 12.52
CA ASP A 158 4.72 -11.16 12.47
C ASP A 158 3.80 -12.01 11.55
N PRO A 159 4.32 -13.10 10.96
CA PRO A 159 3.57 -13.89 9.99
C PRO A 159 2.21 -14.41 10.51
N GLU A 160 2.10 -14.71 11.81
CA GLU A 160 0.87 -15.20 12.43
C GLU A 160 -0.20 -14.10 12.50
N ARG A 161 0.21 -12.86 12.80
CA ARG A 161 -0.67 -11.68 12.78
C ARG A 161 -1.05 -11.29 11.35
N ALA A 162 -0.12 -11.34 10.41
CA ALA A 162 -0.41 -11.12 9.00
C ALA A 162 -1.48 -12.13 8.52
N LEU A 163 -1.35 -13.40 8.87
CA LEU A 163 -2.33 -14.45 8.56
C LEU A 163 -3.72 -14.12 9.13
N ARG A 164 -3.81 -13.69 10.39
CA ARG A 164 -5.10 -13.27 11.00
C ARG A 164 -5.75 -12.10 10.28
N VAL A 165 -4.96 -11.14 9.79
CA VAL A 165 -5.46 -10.05 8.95
C VAL A 165 -5.97 -10.60 7.62
N VAL A 166 -5.23 -11.51 6.98
CA VAL A 166 -5.68 -12.17 5.74
C VAL A 166 -7.02 -12.88 5.94
N GLU A 167 -7.15 -13.70 6.97
CA GLU A 167 -8.38 -14.46 7.28
C GLU A 167 -9.58 -13.53 7.49
N ARG A 168 -9.38 -12.40 8.18
CA ARG A 168 -10.45 -11.41 8.39
C ARG A 168 -10.77 -10.60 7.12
N CYS A 169 -9.77 -10.37 6.28
CA CYS A 169 -9.91 -9.62 5.04
C CYS A 169 -10.42 -10.47 3.87
N GLU A 170 -10.36 -11.80 3.96
CA GLU A 170 -10.65 -12.72 2.86
C GLU A 170 -12.03 -12.48 2.24
N ALA A 171 -13.06 -12.22 3.07
CA ALA A 171 -14.40 -11.92 2.59
C ALA A 171 -14.47 -10.62 1.76
N PHE A 172 -13.60 -9.65 2.04
CA PHE A 172 -13.53 -8.40 1.28
C PHE A 172 -12.71 -8.58 0.00
N LEU A 173 -11.60 -9.32 0.08
CA LEU A 173 -10.73 -9.63 -1.05
C LEU A 173 -11.47 -10.43 -2.12
N ARG A 174 -12.19 -11.49 -1.74
CA ARG A 174 -13.04 -12.27 -2.67
C ARG A 174 -14.18 -11.47 -3.31
N ARG A 175 -14.56 -10.32 -2.74
CA ARG A 175 -15.62 -9.43 -3.25
C ARG A 175 -15.08 -8.32 -4.13
N ALA A 176 -13.76 -8.09 -4.14
CA ALA A 176 -13.13 -7.15 -5.03
C ALA A 176 -13.13 -7.73 -6.45
N GLU A 177 -13.91 -7.13 -7.35
CA GLU A 177 -13.88 -7.52 -8.77
C GLU A 177 -12.62 -7.02 -9.47
N ASP A 178 -11.99 -5.98 -8.92
CA ASP A 178 -10.78 -5.36 -9.46
C ASP A 178 -9.68 -5.29 -8.39
N HIS A 179 -8.83 -6.31 -8.39
CA HIS A 179 -7.70 -6.43 -7.48
C HIS A 179 -6.59 -5.40 -7.77
N SER A 180 -6.47 -4.94 -9.02
CA SER A 180 -5.52 -3.89 -9.39
C SER A 180 -5.96 -2.56 -8.77
N ALA A 181 -7.23 -2.19 -8.92
CA ALA A 181 -7.79 -1.00 -8.29
C ALA A 181 -7.63 -1.03 -6.76
N LEU A 182 -7.76 -2.21 -6.14
CA LEU A 182 -7.50 -2.42 -4.71
C LEU A 182 -6.05 -2.10 -4.33
N VAL A 183 -5.08 -2.67 -5.05
CA VAL A 183 -3.65 -2.42 -4.82
C VAL A 183 -3.31 -0.95 -5.02
N LEU A 184 -3.79 -0.33 -6.10
CA LEU A 184 -3.51 1.08 -6.39
C LEU A 184 -4.11 2.01 -5.33
N SER A 185 -5.35 1.74 -4.90
CA SER A 185 -6.01 2.50 -3.82
C SER A 185 -5.26 2.34 -2.49
N ALA A 186 -4.77 1.14 -2.20
CA ALA A 186 -3.94 0.88 -1.02
C ALA A 186 -2.60 1.64 -1.10
N ALA A 187 -1.94 1.62 -2.27
CA ALA A 187 -0.69 2.34 -2.48
C ALA A 187 -0.88 3.85 -2.33
N GLU A 188 -1.93 4.42 -2.93
CA GLU A 188 -2.26 5.84 -2.87
C GLU A 188 -2.54 6.29 -1.43
N THR A 189 -3.40 5.56 -0.72
CA THR A 189 -3.78 5.91 0.65
C THR A 189 -2.62 5.73 1.63
N THR A 190 -1.80 4.69 1.46
CA THR A 190 -0.58 4.49 2.24
C THR A 190 0.45 5.59 1.97
N ALA A 191 0.67 5.95 0.70
CA ALA A 191 1.59 7.03 0.32
C ALA A 191 1.12 8.39 0.88
N ALA A 192 -0.19 8.65 0.94
CA ALA A 192 -0.73 9.86 1.58
C ALA A 192 -0.45 9.91 3.09
N VAL A 193 -0.56 8.77 3.79
CA VAL A 193 -0.18 8.65 5.21
C VAL A 193 1.33 8.87 5.39
N LEU A 194 2.16 8.22 4.56
CA LEU A 194 3.61 8.35 4.59
C LEU A 194 4.05 9.80 4.33
N ALA A 195 3.42 10.49 3.38
CA ALA A 195 3.69 11.90 3.10
C ALA A 195 3.32 12.80 4.29
N ARG A 196 2.25 12.48 5.03
CA ARG A 196 1.89 13.19 6.26
C ARG A 196 2.92 12.94 7.37
N ARG A 197 3.43 11.71 7.50
CA ARG A 197 4.44 11.31 8.49
C ARG A 197 5.81 11.96 8.26
N THR A 198 6.22 12.07 7.00
CA THR A 198 7.55 12.57 6.56
C THR A 198 7.58 14.07 6.25
N GLY A 199 6.51 14.81 6.54
CA GLY A 199 6.47 16.27 6.30
C GLY A 199 6.46 16.66 4.81
N ARG A 200 5.96 15.79 3.93
CA ARG A 200 5.80 15.99 2.47
C ARG A 200 7.10 16.16 1.67
N GLY A 201 8.27 15.95 2.29
CA GLY A 201 9.55 16.06 1.59
C GLY A 201 9.83 14.85 0.71
N ARG A 202 9.74 15.00 -0.63
CA ARG A 202 10.04 13.92 -1.61
C ARG A 202 11.33 13.16 -1.31
N ARG A 203 12.41 13.88 -0.98
CA ARG A 203 13.71 13.27 -0.64
C ARG A 203 13.67 12.45 0.64
N GLN A 204 12.95 12.92 1.66
CA GLN A 204 12.83 12.22 2.94
C GLN A 204 11.98 10.96 2.80
N LEU A 205 10.89 11.05 2.03
CA LEU A 205 10.06 9.89 1.70
C LEU A 205 10.85 8.84 0.92
N ARG A 206 11.61 9.24 -0.12
CA ARG A 206 12.47 8.31 -0.88
C ARG A 206 13.54 7.67 0.00
N ALA A 207 14.26 8.47 0.79
CA ALA A 207 15.27 7.94 1.71
C ALA A 207 14.67 6.96 2.73
N TRP A 208 13.45 7.21 3.21
CA TRP A 208 12.75 6.27 4.10
C TRP A 208 12.40 4.97 3.38
N LEU A 209 11.83 5.03 2.17
CA LEU A 209 11.50 3.84 1.38
C LEU A 209 12.76 3.03 1.03
N ASP A 210 13.85 3.71 0.64
CA ASP A 210 15.13 3.08 0.32
C ASP A 210 15.73 2.37 1.57
N ALA A 211 15.66 3.00 2.74
CA ALA A 211 16.11 2.39 4.00
C ALA A 211 15.28 1.16 4.40
N GLN A 212 13.97 1.18 4.13
CA GLN A 212 13.09 0.04 4.38
C GLN A 212 13.40 -1.12 3.42
N ALA A 213 13.61 -0.83 2.14
CA ALA A 213 13.98 -1.82 1.13
C ALA A 213 15.34 -2.46 1.46
N ASP A 214 16.32 -1.64 1.84
CA ASP A 214 17.64 -2.10 2.28
C ASP A 214 17.55 -3.01 3.50
N GLY A 215 16.68 -2.68 4.47
CA GLY A 215 16.45 -3.50 5.66
C GLY A 215 15.91 -4.89 5.34
N LEU A 216 14.97 -4.99 4.39
CA LEU A 216 14.42 -6.27 3.92
C LEU A 216 15.45 -7.10 3.15
N LEU A 217 16.27 -6.46 2.32
CA LEU A 217 17.29 -7.15 1.52
C LEU A 217 18.48 -7.65 2.36
N ARG A 218 18.75 -7.00 3.49
CA ARG A 218 19.86 -7.33 4.41
C ARG A 218 19.42 -8.16 5.62
N ALA A 219 18.16 -8.57 5.68
CA ALA A 219 17.64 -9.36 6.80
C ALA A 219 18.44 -10.68 6.95
N PRO A 220 18.86 -11.04 8.18
CA PRO A 220 19.70 -12.21 8.41
C PRO A 220 18.90 -13.50 8.19
N GLY A 221 19.15 -14.17 7.06
CA GLY A 221 18.49 -15.41 6.68
C GLY A 221 19.00 -15.98 5.35
N ASP A 222 19.36 -15.11 4.39
CA ASP A 222 19.84 -15.53 3.07
C ASP A 222 21.22 -14.96 2.77
N ALA A 223 22.25 -15.62 3.29
CA ALA A 223 23.66 -15.27 3.06
C ALA A 223 24.15 -15.52 1.61
N ASP A 224 23.27 -15.98 0.71
CA ASP A 224 23.65 -16.42 -0.66
C ASP A 224 23.08 -15.53 -1.78
N ARG A 225 22.52 -14.35 -1.47
CA ARG A 225 22.03 -13.39 -2.48
C ARG A 225 23.15 -12.53 -3.11
N SER A 226 24.41 -12.90 -2.91
CA SER A 226 25.59 -12.30 -3.54
C SER A 226 25.74 -12.75 -5.01
N GLY A 227 24.87 -12.24 -5.88
CA GLY A 227 24.94 -12.50 -7.32
C GLY A 227 23.97 -11.69 -8.19
N HIS A 228 23.02 -10.96 -7.60
CA HIS A 228 22.14 -10.08 -8.36
C HIS A 228 22.64 -8.63 -8.28
N ASP A 229 23.46 -8.26 -9.26
CA ASP A 229 24.13 -6.94 -9.39
C ASP A 229 23.18 -5.76 -9.68
N THR A 230 21.86 -5.88 -9.45
CA THR A 230 20.94 -4.74 -9.48
C THR A 230 19.70 -5.03 -8.64
N PRO A 231 19.29 -4.14 -7.70
CA PRO A 231 18.03 -4.29 -7.01
C PRO A 231 16.85 -4.13 -7.98
N TRP A 232 16.08 -5.20 -8.11
CA TRP A 232 14.89 -5.41 -8.95
C TRP A 232 13.69 -4.48 -8.67
N TRP A 233 13.85 -3.44 -7.83
CA TRP A 233 12.78 -2.53 -7.43
C TRP A 233 12.81 -1.15 -8.09
N VAL A 234 13.68 -0.90 -9.10
CA VAL A 234 13.81 0.41 -9.75
C VAL A 234 12.86 0.56 -10.96
N PRO A 235 11.84 1.45 -10.90
CA PRO A 235 10.87 1.65 -11.99
C PRO A 235 11.42 2.31 -13.27
N GLU A 236 12.73 2.52 -13.37
CA GLU A 236 13.39 3.19 -14.50
C GLU A 236 14.31 2.25 -15.31
N HIS A 237 14.38 0.96 -14.96
CA HIS A 237 15.26 0.02 -15.66
C HIS A 237 14.51 -0.80 -16.73
N PRO A 238 14.84 -0.67 -18.03
CA PRO A 238 14.20 -1.44 -19.12
C PRO A 238 14.55 -2.94 -19.13
N GLY A 239 15.27 -3.43 -18.12
CA GLY A 239 15.57 -4.86 -17.90
C GLY A 239 14.75 -5.51 -16.78
N GLY A 240 13.89 -4.76 -16.08
CA GLY A 240 13.05 -5.27 -14.98
C GLY A 240 11.78 -6.01 -15.42
N ILE A 241 11.57 -6.16 -16.73
CA ILE A 241 10.49 -6.96 -17.32
C ILE A 241 11.14 -7.83 -18.41
N ARG A 242 11.65 -9.00 -18.04
CA ARG A 242 11.98 -10.08 -18.98
C ARG A 242 11.71 -11.43 -18.35
#